data_AF-A0A317C0Y7-F1
#
_entry.id   AF-A0A317C0Y7-F1
#
_cell.length_a   1.000
_cell.length_b   1.000
_cell.length_c   1.000
_cell.angle_alpha   90.00
_cell.angle_beta   90.00
_cell.angle_gamma   90.00
#
_symmetry.space_group_name_H-M   'P 1'
#
loop_
_entity.id
_entity.type
_entity.pdbx_description
1 polymer ?
#
loop_
_entity_poly.entity_id
_entity_poly.type
_entity_poly.pdbx_seq_one_letter_code
_entity_poly.pdbx_strand_id
1 'polypeptide(L)'
;ARFGREAAAEALESFFAETAKVLVADGVTRLLVAGGETSGAVVEGLELQTLEIGVEIDPGVPALRASENLVIALKSGNFGAEDYFKKAAAILGDS
;
A
#
# COMPACT_ATOMS: atom_id res chain seq x y z
N ALA A 1 19.88 9.01 21.92
CA ALA A 1 19.23 9.31 20.63
C ALA A 1 18.64 8.08 19.92
N ARG A 2 19.16 6.86 20.11
CA ARG A 2 18.71 5.62 19.42
C ARG A 2 17.22 5.28 19.62
N PHE A 3 16.69 5.43 20.85
CA PHE A 3 15.28 5.18 21.17
C PHE A 3 14.28 6.09 20.43
N GLY A 4 14.69 7.27 19.97
CA GLY A 4 13.78 8.19 19.28
C GLY A 4 13.47 7.80 17.84
N ARG A 5 14.40 7.12 17.15
CA ARG A 5 14.20 6.71 15.75
C ARG A 5 13.26 5.52 15.64
N GLU A 6 13.44 4.52 16.51
CA GLU A 6 12.58 3.33 16.56
C GLU A 6 11.15 3.73 16.94
N ALA A 7 10.98 4.54 17.99
CA ALA A 7 9.66 5.04 18.38
C ALA A 7 8.98 5.89 17.28
N ALA A 8 9.75 6.68 16.52
CA ALA A 8 9.20 7.45 15.41
C ALA A 8 8.78 6.57 14.23
N ALA A 9 9.54 5.50 13.93
CA ALA A 9 9.18 4.55 12.89
C ALA A 9 7.88 3.80 13.24
N GLU A 10 7.79 3.26 14.46
CA GLU A 10 6.60 2.56 14.95
C GLU A 10 5.36 3.46 14.97
N ALA A 11 5.53 4.74 15.36
CA ALA A 11 4.45 5.72 15.32
C ALA A 11 3.97 6.01 13.89
N LEU A 12 4.88 6.10 12.92
CA LEU A 12 4.54 6.30 11.50
C LEU A 12 3.85 5.07 10.91
N GLU A 13 4.36 3.87 11.19
CA GLU A 13 3.77 2.61 10.75
C GLU A 13 2.34 2.45 11.30
N SER A 14 2.16 2.67 12.60
CA SER A 14 0.84 2.65 13.24
C SER A 14 -0.10 3.70 12.65
N PHE A 15 0.39 4.92 12.41
CA PHE A 15 -0.40 5.98 11.80
C PHE A 15 -0.91 5.58 10.40
N PHE A 16 -0.05 5.00 9.55
CA PHE A 16 -0.47 4.58 8.21
C PHE A 16 -1.40 3.37 8.23
N ALA A 17 -1.19 2.42 9.14
CA ALA A 17 -2.09 1.29 9.34
C ALA A 17 -3.51 1.77 9.72
N GLU A 18 -3.62 2.65 10.72
CA GLU A 18 -4.92 3.19 11.16
C GLU A 18 -5.56 4.08 10.08
N THR A 19 -4.77 4.88 9.37
CA THR A 19 -5.26 5.67 8.25
C THR A 19 -5.86 4.79 7.16
N ALA A 20 -5.18 3.70 6.78
CA ALA A 20 -5.69 2.78 5.77
C ALA A 20 -7.00 2.10 6.21
N LYS A 21 -7.09 1.67 7.48
CA LYS A 21 -8.33 1.11 8.04
C LYS A 21 -9.51 2.07 7.91
N VAL A 22 -9.33 3.31 8.34
CA VAL A 22 -10.38 4.34 8.28
C VAL A 22 -10.79 4.61 6.84
N LEU A 23 -9.82 4.78 5.92
CA LEU A 23 -10.12 5.04 4.51
C LEU A 23 -10.94 3.91 3.87
N VAL A 24 -10.56 2.65 4.11
CA VAL A 24 -11.27 1.48 3.56
C VAL A 24 -12.66 1.36 4.20
N ALA A 25 -12.78 1.58 5.51
CA ALA A 25 -14.07 1.60 6.20
C ALA A 25 -15.01 2.70 5.66
N ASP A 26 -14.46 3.84 5.26
CA ASP A 26 -15.19 4.97 4.65
C ASP A 26 -15.43 4.78 3.14
N GLY A 27 -15.12 3.61 2.57
CA GLY A 27 -15.46 3.23 1.20
C GLY A 27 -14.38 3.51 0.16
N VAL A 28 -13.13 3.78 0.56
CA VAL A 28 -12.01 3.80 -0.38
C VAL A 28 -11.76 2.40 -0.92
N THR A 29 -11.85 2.25 -2.23
CA THR A 29 -11.68 0.97 -2.94
C THR A 29 -10.31 0.77 -3.57
N ARG A 30 -9.44 1.79 -3.51
CA ARG A 30 -8.14 1.81 -4.19
C ARG A 30 -7.08 2.42 -3.30
N LEU A 31 -6.02 1.68 -3.01
CA LEU A 31 -4.89 2.16 -2.21
C LEU A 31 -3.57 2.06 -2.97
N LEU A 32 -2.78 3.13 -2.93
CA LEU A 32 -1.40 3.16 -3.43
C LEU A 32 -0.49 3.45 -2.25
N VAL A 33 0.38 2.50 -1.90
CA VAL A 33 1.25 2.61 -0.73
C VAL A 33 2.71 2.53 -1.19
N ALA A 34 3.55 3.42 -0.65
CA ALA A 34 4.96 3.47 -0.97
C ALA A 34 5.83 3.42 0.30
N GLY A 35 6.90 2.63 0.23
CA GLY A 35 7.76 2.29 1.37
C GLY A 35 7.52 0.85 1.80
N GLY A 36 8.59 0.09 2.08
CA GLY A 36 8.49 -1.33 2.42
C GLY A 36 7.80 -1.52 3.77
N GLU A 37 8.27 -0.80 4.77
CA GLU A 37 7.74 -0.81 6.14
C GLU A 37 6.30 -0.27 6.17
N THR A 38 6.03 0.84 5.48
CA THR A 38 4.67 1.38 5.35
C THR A 38 3.71 0.39 4.67
N SER A 39 4.17 -0.30 3.62
CA SER A 39 3.37 -1.31 2.92
C SER A 39 3.06 -2.49 3.84
N GLY A 40 4.05 -2.95 4.61
CA GLY A 40 3.85 -4.00 5.63
C GLY A 40 2.82 -3.59 6.68
N ALA A 41 2.97 -2.40 7.26
CA ALA A 41 2.05 -1.89 8.27
C ALA A 41 0.61 -1.75 7.75
N VAL A 42 0.41 -1.32 6.49
CA VAL A 42 -0.94 -1.25 5.88
C VAL A 42 -1.52 -2.65 5.65
N VAL A 43 -0.74 -3.61 5.15
CA VAL A 43 -1.18 -4.99 4.93
C VAL A 43 -1.59 -5.66 6.25
N GLU A 44 -0.74 -5.51 7.28
CA GLU A 44 -1.01 -6.02 8.62
C GLU A 44 -2.21 -5.32 9.27
N GLY A 45 -2.27 -4.00 9.17
CA GLY A 45 -3.36 -3.19 9.71
C GLY A 45 -4.71 -3.53 9.08
N LEU A 46 -4.78 -3.75 7.77
CA LEU A 46 -6.01 -4.14 7.10
C LEU A 46 -6.33 -5.64 7.25
N GLU A 47 -5.48 -6.39 7.97
CA GLU A 47 -5.62 -7.84 8.19
C GLU A 47 -5.76 -8.63 6.87
N LEU A 48 -5.05 -8.20 5.81
CA LEU A 48 -5.17 -8.80 4.49
C LEU A 48 -4.58 -10.22 4.48
N GLN A 49 -5.44 -11.22 4.30
CA GLN A 49 -5.03 -12.63 4.33
C GLN A 49 -4.59 -13.14 2.95
N THR A 50 -5.11 -12.55 1.89
CA THR A 50 -4.90 -13.00 0.51
C THR A 50 -4.75 -11.81 -0.41
N LEU A 51 -3.83 -11.91 -1.35
CA LEU A 51 -3.61 -10.92 -2.40
C LEU A 51 -3.59 -11.66 -3.75
N GLU A 52 -4.54 -11.34 -4.62
CA GLU A 52 -4.51 -11.84 -6.00
C GLU A 52 -3.61 -10.94 -6.83
N ILE A 53 -2.67 -11.54 -7.56
CA ILE A 53 -1.72 -10.83 -8.40
C ILE A 53 -2.40 -10.47 -9.72
N GLY A 54 -2.51 -9.17 -10.00
CA GLY A 54 -3.03 -8.62 -11.24
C GLY A 54 -1.92 -8.24 -12.23
N VAL A 55 -2.20 -7.22 -13.05
CA VAL A 55 -1.26 -6.73 -14.06
C VAL A 55 -0.03 -6.09 -13.44
N GLU A 56 1.12 -6.23 -14.08
CA GLU A 56 2.34 -5.55 -13.66
C GLU A 56 2.26 -4.05 -13.98
N ILE A 57 2.45 -3.17 -12.97
CA ILE A 57 2.45 -1.72 -13.15
C ILE A 57 3.84 -1.25 -13.61
N ASP A 58 4.87 -1.77 -12.95
CA ASP A 58 6.29 -1.61 -13.25
C ASP A 58 7.04 -2.88 -12.82
N PRO A 59 8.27 -3.13 -13.31
CA PRO A 59 9.03 -4.34 -12.99
C PRO A 59 9.08 -4.62 -11.49
N GLY A 60 8.49 -5.75 -11.08
CA GLY A 60 8.45 -6.21 -9.70
C GLY A 60 7.39 -5.52 -8.82
N VAL A 61 6.48 -4.73 -9.40
CA VAL A 61 5.38 -4.08 -8.68
C VAL A 61 4.05 -4.29 -9.40
N PRO A 62 3.32 -5.37 -9.09
CA PRO A 62 2.00 -5.62 -9.66
C PRO A 62 0.90 -4.82 -8.96
N ALA A 63 -0.22 -4.63 -9.65
CA ALA A 63 -1.50 -4.35 -9.04
C ALA A 63 -1.99 -5.61 -8.30
N LEU A 64 -2.65 -5.43 -7.17
CA LEU A 64 -3.12 -6.52 -6.32
C LEU A 64 -4.60 -6.33 -6.01
N ARG A 65 -5.35 -7.44 -5.91
CA ARG A 65 -6.70 -7.44 -5.37
C ARG A 65 -6.67 -8.03 -3.96
N ALA A 66 -7.10 -7.23 -2.99
CA ALA A 66 -7.10 -7.56 -1.57
C ALA A 66 -8.48 -8.05 -1.08
N SER A 67 -9.55 -7.66 -1.77
CA SER A 67 -10.91 -8.17 -1.58
C SER A 67 -11.74 -7.90 -2.84
N GLU A 68 -13.01 -8.28 -2.85
CA GLU A 68 -13.93 -7.97 -3.95
C GLU A 68 -13.94 -6.46 -4.31
N ASN A 69 -13.80 -5.59 -3.29
CA ASN A 69 -13.95 -4.14 -3.43
C ASN A 69 -12.66 -3.35 -3.20
N LEU A 70 -11.53 -4.01 -2.90
CA LEU A 70 -10.27 -3.34 -2.60
C LEU A 70 -9.17 -3.82 -3.55
N VAL A 71 -8.64 -2.89 -4.33
CA VAL A 71 -7.39 -3.06 -5.08
C VAL A 71 -6.29 -2.20 -4.47
N ILE A 72 -5.07 -2.73 -4.46
CA ILE A 72 -3.93 -2.11 -3.82
C ILE A 72 -2.67 -2.25 -4.69
N ALA A 73 -1.79 -1.25 -4.64
CA ALA A 73 -0.43 -1.37 -5.14
C ALA A 73 0.57 -1.07 -4.01
N LEU A 74 1.52 -1.98 -3.80
CA LEU A 74 2.51 -1.93 -2.73
C LEU A 74 3.90 -1.70 -3.33
N LYS A 75 4.39 -0.46 -3.29
CA LYS A 75 5.64 -0.06 -3.92
C LYS A 75 6.76 0.05 -2.87
N SER A 76 7.74 -0.86 -2.90
CA SER A 76 8.94 -0.69 -2.09
C SER A 76 9.80 0.51 -2.58
N GLY A 77 10.66 1.06 -1.72
CA GLY A 77 11.28 2.37 -1.90
C GLY A 77 11.98 2.60 -3.25
N ASN A 78 12.70 1.61 -3.77
CA ASN A 78 13.54 1.75 -4.98
C ASN A 78 12.89 1.21 -6.27
N PHE A 79 11.63 0.79 -6.23
CA PHE A 79 10.93 0.24 -7.39
C PHE A 79 10.05 1.28 -8.07
N GLY A 80 9.77 1.05 -9.34
CA GLY A 80 8.95 1.92 -10.18
C GLY A 80 9.73 3.08 -10.80
N ALA A 81 9.28 3.52 -11.97
CA ALA A 81 9.79 4.72 -12.63
C ALA A 81 9.21 6.00 -11.99
N GLU A 82 9.71 7.16 -12.40
CA GLU A 82 9.28 8.48 -11.89
C GLU A 82 7.76 8.70 -12.03
N ASP A 83 7.14 8.11 -13.06
CA ASP A 83 5.71 8.20 -13.34
C ASP A 83 4.86 7.09 -12.68
N TYR A 84 5.44 6.28 -11.77
CA TYR A 84 4.80 5.11 -11.17
C TYR A 84 3.40 5.40 -10.62
N PHE A 85 3.24 6.44 -9.81
CA PHE A 85 1.94 6.75 -9.20
C PHE A 85 0.85 7.06 -10.24
N LYS A 86 1.23 7.67 -11.38
CA LYS A 86 0.30 7.94 -12.47
C LYS A 86 -0.14 6.64 -13.15
N LYS A 87 0.81 5.74 -13.45
CA LYS A 87 0.51 4.42 -14.03
C LYS A 87 -0.34 3.58 -13.09
N ALA A 88 0.03 3.53 -11.81
CA ALA A 88 -0.69 2.77 -10.79
C ALA A 88 -2.11 3.29 -10.61
N ALA A 89 -2.33 4.61 -10.55
CA ALA A 89 -3.66 5.20 -10.44
C ALA A 89 -4.55 4.89 -11.66
N ALA A 90 -3.98 4.87 -12.87
CA ALA A 90 -4.70 4.47 -14.08
C ALA A 90 -5.08 2.98 -14.03
N ILE A 91 -4.11 2.10 -13.78
CA ILE A 91 -4.32 0.64 -13.73
C ILE A 91 -5.35 0.25 -12.66
N LEU A 92 -5.24 0.79 -11.45
CA LEU A 92 -6.20 0.51 -10.38
C LEU A 92 -7.58 1.14 -10.63
N GLY A 93 -7.67 2.17 -11.47
CA GLY A 93 -8.93 2.79 -11.88
C GLY A 93 -9.72 1.99 -12.91
N ASP A 94 -9.03 1.14 -13.68
CA ASP A 94 -9.63 0.27 -14.69
C ASP A 94 -9.97 -1.14 -14.16
N SER A 95 -9.68 -1.42 -12.88
CA SER A 95 -9.75 -2.75 -12.23
C SER A 95 -11.02 -3.02 -11.43
#